data_AF-A0A382VA16-F1
#
_entry.id   AF-A0A382VA16-F1
#
_cell.length_a   1.000
_cell.length_b   1.000
_cell.length_c   1.000
_cell.angle_alpha   90.00
_cell.angle_beta   90.00
_cell.angle_gamma   90.00
#
_symmetry.space_group_name_H-M   'P 1'
#
loop_
_entity.id
_entity.type
_entity.pdbx_description
1 polymer ?
#
loop_
_entity_poly.entity_id
_entity_poly.type
_entity_poly.pdbx_seq_one_letter_code
_entity_poly.pdbx_strand_id
1 'polypeptide(L)'
;KADQAVEGTHGISGVEELVGEPAPEIYSAAASLFVLKAGAALIERERADFLYLSLTDYMQHKFTPEDTESLDFYAALDHELGRLLDLGAVVGATADHGMNSKQTVGGEPNVIYLESLLSEELKEEVKVILPITDPYVLHHGALGSLACVHLPDSIDAGKIISRLLKLDGITEAYDRATAARKLELPADRIGDVVVLSGRDVVIGRTPDYHDLAAIRDGLRSHGGRYEEMVPFLLSEKINVEYSRRTGDLRNFDIFEFTTNGIQT
;
A
#
# COMPACT_ATOMS: atom_id res chain seq x y z
N LYS A 1 -18.84 4.53 -4.90
CA LYS A 1 -19.36 3.14 -4.83
C LYS A 1 -20.12 2.84 -6.11
N ALA A 2 -20.20 1.58 -6.54
CA ALA A 2 -20.81 1.21 -7.83
C ALA A 2 -22.32 1.53 -7.90
N ASP A 3 -23.04 1.30 -6.80
CA ASP A 3 -24.46 1.63 -6.61
C ASP A 3 -24.77 3.14 -6.58
N GLN A 4 -23.74 3.98 -6.45
CA GLN A 4 -23.84 5.45 -6.38
C GLN A 4 -23.28 6.15 -7.62
N ALA A 5 -22.79 5.38 -8.61
CA ALA A 5 -22.25 5.94 -9.83
C ALA A 5 -23.35 6.57 -10.68
N VAL A 6 -23.11 7.80 -11.14
CA VAL A 6 -24.02 8.59 -11.97
C VAL A 6 -23.26 9.26 -13.11
N GLU A 7 -23.92 9.37 -14.26
CA GLU A 7 -23.31 9.82 -15.51
C GLU A 7 -22.60 11.18 -15.38
N GLY A 8 -23.26 12.17 -14.74
CA GLY A 8 -22.77 13.54 -14.69
C GLY A 8 -21.47 13.77 -13.91
N THR A 9 -21.15 12.90 -12.94
CA THR A 9 -19.93 13.03 -12.13
C THR A 9 -18.95 11.88 -12.29
N HIS A 10 -19.41 10.72 -12.74
CA HIS A 10 -18.59 9.51 -12.87
C HIS A 10 -18.38 9.07 -14.33
N GLY A 11 -19.11 9.65 -15.30
CA GLY A 11 -19.07 9.23 -16.70
C GLY A 11 -19.71 7.86 -16.97
N ILE A 12 -20.38 7.29 -15.97
CA ILE A 12 -21.13 6.04 -16.06
C ILE A 12 -22.22 6.00 -14.98
N SER A 13 -23.29 5.27 -15.26
CA SER A 13 -24.34 4.90 -14.30
C SER A 13 -24.70 3.43 -14.46
N GLY A 14 -25.42 2.85 -13.49
CA GLY A 14 -25.86 1.45 -13.56
C GLY A 14 -24.72 0.43 -13.55
N VAL A 15 -23.67 0.64 -12.75
CA VAL A 15 -22.48 -0.24 -12.73
C VAL A 15 -22.82 -1.66 -12.27
N GLU A 16 -23.75 -1.85 -11.34
CA GLU A 16 -24.17 -3.20 -10.93
C GLU A 16 -24.88 -3.95 -12.07
N GLU A 17 -25.69 -3.26 -12.87
CA GLU A 17 -26.30 -3.81 -14.10
C GLU A 17 -25.27 -4.03 -15.20
N LEU A 18 -24.23 -3.19 -15.26
CA LEU A 18 -23.09 -3.38 -16.14
C LEU A 18 -22.40 -4.72 -15.87
N VAL A 19 -22.08 -4.98 -14.61
CA VAL A 19 -21.37 -6.18 -14.16
C VAL A 19 -22.29 -7.40 -14.10
N GLY A 20 -23.57 -7.20 -13.82
CA GLY A 20 -24.57 -8.26 -13.67
C GLY A 20 -24.70 -8.80 -12.25
N GLU A 21 -24.11 -8.14 -11.24
CA GLU A 21 -24.18 -8.52 -9.83
C GLU A 21 -24.14 -7.27 -8.93
N PRO A 22 -24.70 -7.33 -7.70
CA PRO A 22 -24.65 -6.20 -6.77
C PRO A 22 -23.22 -5.94 -6.27
N ALA A 23 -22.95 -4.71 -5.87
CA ALA A 23 -21.68 -4.32 -5.29
C ALA A 23 -21.46 -5.07 -3.96
N PRO A 24 -20.30 -5.70 -3.77
CA PRO A 24 -20.00 -6.42 -2.55
C PRO A 24 -19.66 -5.48 -1.39
N GLU A 25 -19.60 -6.04 -0.18
CA GLU A 25 -19.08 -5.36 1.01
C GLU A 25 -17.62 -4.93 0.82
N ILE A 26 -17.27 -3.74 1.32
CA ILE A 26 -15.94 -3.13 1.12
C ILE A 26 -14.81 -4.00 1.68
N TYR A 27 -15.02 -4.61 2.85
CA TYR A 27 -14.04 -5.45 3.53
C TYR A 27 -14.18 -6.92 3.10
N SER A 28 -13.99 -7.19 1.81
CA SER A 28 -14.11 -8.56 1.26
C SER A 28 -13.21 -8.80 0.06
N ALA A 29 -12.85 -10.06 -0.19
CA ALA A 29 -12.22 -10.50 -1.43
C ALA A 29 -13.06 -10.13 -2.66
N ALA A 30 -14.39 -10.22 -2.54
CA ALA A 30 -15.32 -9.94 -3.62
C ALA A 30 -15.22 -8.49 -4.11
N ALA A 31 -14.89 -7.52 -3.24
CA ALA A 31 -14.70 -6.12 -3.65
C ALA A 31 -13.61 -5.96 -4.70
N SER A 32 -12.47 -6.62 -4.52
CA SER A 32 -11.38 -6.61 -5.49
C SER A 32 -11.76 -7.35 -6.78
N LEU A 33 -12.44 -8.50 -6.67
CA LEU A 33 -12.90 -9.23 -7.86
C LEU A 33 -13.94 -8.43 -8.67
N PHE A 34 -14.83 -7.69 -8.00
CA PHE A 34 -15.81 -6.84 -8.65
C PHE A 34 -15.16 -5.75 -9.52
N VAL A 35 -14.01 -5.21 -9.10
CA VAL A 35 -13.25 -4.24 -9.91
C VAL A 35 -12.79 -4.87 -11.23
N LEU A 36 -12.25 -6.09 -11.19
CA LEU A 36 -11.82 -6.79 -12.41
C LEU A 36 -12.99 -7.15 -13.32
N LYS A 37 -14.08 -7.67 -12.75
CA LYS A 37 -15.32 -7.96 -13.50
C LYS A 37 -15.90 -6.70 -14.15
N ALA A 38 -15.87 -5.56 -13.45
CA ALA A 38 -16.27 -4.28 -14.02
C ALA A 38 -15.35 -3.84 -15.16
N GLY A 39 -14.04 -4.03 -15.02
CA GLY A 39 -13.08 -3.81 -16.09
C GLY A 39 -13.40 -4.62 -17.35
N ALA A 40 -13.60 -5.94 -17.19
CA ALA A 40 -13.98 -6.81 -18.29
C ALA A 40 -15.31 -6.39 -18.95
N ALA A 41 -16.34 -6.08 -18.13
CA ALA A 41 -17.63 -5.63 -18.64
C ALA A 41 -17.56 -4.29 -19.40
N LEU A 42 -16.65 -3.38 -19.01
CA LEU A 42 -16.40 -2.14 -19.76
C LEU A 42 -15.80 -2.42 -21.14
N ILE A 43 -14.85 -3.37 -21.24
CA ILE A 43 -14.26 -3.77 -22.52
C ILE A 43 -15.30 -4.44 -23.41
N GLU A 44 -16.08 -5.40 -22.86
CA GLU A 44 -17.14 -6.12 -23.58
C GLU A 44 -18.19 -5.20 -24.22
N ARG A 45 -18.44 -4.04 -23.59
CA ARG A 45 -19.39 -3.03 -24.08
C ARG A 45 -18.73 -1.92 -24.90
N GLU A 46 -17.45 -2.06 -25.25
CA GLU A 46 -16.67 -1.08 -26.02
C GLU A 46 -16.68 0.31 -25.35
N ARG A 47 -16.62 0.33 -24.01
CA ARG A 47 -16.68 1.55 -23.19
C ARG A 47 -15.32 2.07 -22.74
N ALA A 48 -14.24 1.32 -22.99
CA ALA A 48 -12.90 1.69 -22.56
C ALA A 48 -11.82 1.17 -23.51
N ASP A 49 -10.94 2.06 -23.96
CA ASP A 49 -9.69 1.71 -24.66
C ASP A 49 -8.52 1.53 -23.66
N PHE A 50 -8.68 2.04 -22.43
CA PHE A 50 -7.68 2.02 -21.38
C PHE A 50 -8.36 1.94 -20.01
N LEU A 51 -7.85 1.08 -19.15
CA LEU A 51 -8.36 0.87 -17.80
C LEU A 51 -7.24 0.88 -16.78
N TYR A 52 -7.50 1.50 -15.62
CA TYR A 52 -6.72 1.32 -14.41
C TYR A 52 -7.61 0.67 -13.35
N LEU A 53 -7.26 -0.55 -12.96
CA LEU A 53 -8.03 -1.39 -12.06
C LEU A 53 -7.25 -1.57 -10.76
N SER A 54 -7.55 -0.73 -9.75
CA SER A 54 -6.91 -0.79 -8.44
C SER A 54 -7.77 -1.58 -7.46
N LEU A 55 -7.13 -2.50 -6.74
CA LEU A 55 -7.79 -3.39 -5.78
C LEU A 55 -7.59 -2.88 -4.34
N THR A 56 -8.04 -3.66 -3.35
CA THR A 56 -7.71 -3.44 -1.94
C THR A 56 -6.83 -4.58 -1.41
N ASP A 57 -6.08 -4.30 -0.36
CA ASP A 57 -5.17 -5.23 0.32
C ASP A 57 -5.80 -5.90 1.56
N TYR A 58 -7.14 -5.89 1.66
CA TYR A 58 -7.87 -6.49 2.78
C TYR A 58 -7.49 -7.95 3.02
N MET A 59 -7.37 -8.74 1.95
CA MET A 59 -6.99 -10.15 2.05
C MET A 59 -5.55 -10.30 2.54
N GLN A 60 -4.65 -9.46 2.04
CA GLN A 60 -3.22 -9.48 2.31
C GLN A 60 -2.90 -9.05 3.75
N HIS A 61 -3.68 -8.14 4.32
CA HIS A 61 -3.62 -7.79 5.73
C HIS A 61 -4.08 -8.92 6.66
N LYS A 62 -5.03 -9.75 6.21
CA LYS A 62 -5.67 -10.78 7.06
C LYS A 62 -5.01 -12.15 6.96
N PHE A 63 -4.51 -12.49 5.79
CA PHE A 63 -4.04 -13.84 5.46
C PHE A 63 -2.59 -13.81 5.00
N THR A 64 -1.86 -14.86 5.35
CA THR A 64 -0.52 -15.15 4.82
C THR A 64 -0.62 -15.64 3.37
N PRO A 65 0.48 -15.56 2.59
CA PRO A 65 0.48 -16.04 1.21
C PRO A 65 0.07 -17.51 1.05
N GLU A 66 0.35 -18.35 2.05
CA GLU A 66 0.10 -19.78 2.04
C GLU A 66 -1.29 -20.20 2.54
N ASP A 67 -2.06 -19.28 3.12
CA ASP A 67 -3.42 -19.57 3.60
C ASP A 67 -4.35 -19.89 2.42
N THR A 68 -5.28 -20.84 2.62
CA THR A 68 -6.25 -21.25 1.60
C THR A 68 -7.04 -20.07 1.06
N GLU A 69 -7.47 -19.15 1.93
CA GLU A 69 -8.22 -17.95 1.54
C GLU A 69 -7.41 -17.01 0.64
N SER A 70 -6.10 -16.91 0.85
CA SER A 70 -5.20 -16.15 -0.01
C SER A 70 -5.05 -16.85 -1.36
N LEU A 71 -4.77 -18.15 -1.36
CA LEU A 71 -4.62 -18.94 -2.58
C LEU A 71 -5.88 -18.92 -3.46
N ASP A 72 -7.05 -19.09 -2.85
CA ASP A 72 -8.35 -19.02 -3.53
C ASP A 72 -8.60 -17.62 -4.13
N PHE A 73 -8.22 -16.56 -3.39
CA PHE A 73 -8.33 -15.19 -3.88
C PHE A 73 -7.44 -14.95 -5.10
N TYR A 74 -6.16 -15.37 -5.06
CA TYR A 74 -5.27 -15.23 -6.21
C TYR A 74 -5.68 -16.10 -7.40
N ALA A 75 -6.24 -17.30 -7.17
CA ALA A 75 -6.82 -18.11 -8.24
C ALA A 75 -8.02 -17.42 -8.91
N ALA A 76 -8.86 -16.73 -8.13
CA ALA A 76 -9.96 -15.95 -8.68
C ALA A 76 -9.46 -14.69 -9.42
N LEU A 77 -8.40 -14.04 -8.96
CA LEU A 77 -7.75 -12.95 -9.69
C LEU A 77 -7.21 -13.43 -11.04
N ASP A 78 -6.52 -14.59 -11.06
CA ASP A 78 -5.99 -15.19 -12.29
C ASP A 78 -7.09 -15.47 -13.32
N HIS A 79 -8.25 -15.99 -12.87
CA HIS A 79 -9.41 -16.17 -13.74
C HIS A 79 -9.89 -14.87 -14.38
N GLU A 80 -10.07 -13.79 -13.61
CA GLU A 80 -10.53 -12.52 -14.16
C GLU A 80 -9.47 -11.83 -15.03
N LEU A 81 -8.18 -11.98 -14.71
CA LEU A 81 -7.10 -11.53 -15.60
C LEU A 81 -7.13 -12.30 -16.92
N GLY A 82 -7.34 -13.61 -16.88
CA GLY A 82 -7.54 -14.44 -18.07
C GLY A 82 -8.70 -13.95 -18.94
N ARG A 83 -9.83 -13.58 -18.32
CA ARG A 83 -10.97 -12.98 -19.03
C ARG A 83 -10.61 -11.66 -19.73
N LEU A 84 -9.80 -10.79 -19.12
CA LEU A 84 -9.32 -9.58 -19.79
C LEU A 84 -8.47 -9.90 -21.02
N LEU A 85 -7.61 -10.92 -20.93
CA LEU A 85 -6.79 -11.38 -22.05
C LEU A 85 -7.64 -11.99 -23.18
N ASP A 86 -8.66 -12.78 -22.85
CA ASP A 86 -9.58 -13.36 -23.84
C ASP A 86 -10.36 -12.29 -24.61
N LEU A 87 -10.60 -11.13 -24.01
CA LEU A 87 -11.19 -9.96 -24.65
C LEU A 87 -10.19 -9.17 -25.53
N GLY A 88 -8.93 -9.62 -25.62
CA GLY A 88 -7.88 -9.01 -26.42
C GLY A 88 -7.16 -7.84 -25.73
N ALA A 89 -7.32 -7.68 -24.41
CA ALA A 89 -6.59 -6.64 -23.68
C ALA A 89 -5.11 -7.01 -23.54
N VAL A 90 -4.25 -5.99 -23.62
CA VAL A 90 -2.87 -6.08 -23.11
C VAL A 90 -2.90 -5.73 -21.63
N VAL A 91 -2.40 -6.63 -20.78
CA VAL A 91 -2.46 -6.47 -19.32
C VAL A 91 -1.06 -6.21 -18.75
N GLY A 92 -0.93 -5.12 -18.00
CA GLY A 92 0.14 -4.89 -17.06
C GLY A 92 -0.37 -5.03 -15.64
N ALA A 93 0.31 -5.84 -14.81
CA ALA A 93 -0.06 -6.05 -13.42
C ALA A 93 1.14 -5.76 -12.50
N THR A 94 0.89 -4.94 -11.48
CA THR A 94 1.86 -4.61 -10.42
C THR A 94 1.11 -4.39 -9.10
N ALA A 95 1.83 -4.06 -8.03
CA ALA A 95 1.25 -3.67 -6.76
C ALA A 95 1.71 -2.26 -6.36
N ASP A 96 0.90 -1.58 -5.56
CA ASP A 96 1.26 -0.34 -4.89
C ASP A 96 2.34 -0.56 -3.83
N HIS A 97 2.26 -1.67 -3.08
CA HIS A 97 3.28 -2.13 -2.13
C HIS A 97 3.17 -3.64 -1.85
N GLY A 98 4.17 -4.17 -1.16
CA GLY A 98 4.17 -5.51 -0.57
C GLY A 98 3.47 -5.57 0.78
N MET A 99 3.63 -6.71 1.47
CA MET A 99 3.03 -6.96 2.78
C MET A 99 3.90 -7.92 3.60
N ASN A 100 4.08 -7.65 4.90
CA ASN A 100 4.81 -8.55 5.81
C ASN A 100 4.06 -8.73 7.13
N SER A 101 4.33 -9.85 7.82
CA SER A 101 3.97 -9.99 9.24
C SER A 101 4.76 -8.99 10.08
N LYS A 102 4.09 -8.37 11.04
CA LYS A 102 4.62 -7.34 11.95
C LYS A 102 4.50 -7.78 13.39
N GLN A 103 4.95 -9.00 13.65
CA GLN A 103 4.78 -9.69 14.91
C GLN A 103 6.14 -10.04 15.51
N THR A 104 6.18 -10.08 16.84
CA THR A 104 7.32 -10.63 17.57
C THR A 104 7.38 -12.15 17.40
N VAL A 105 8.48 -12.78 17.85
CA VAL A 105 8.60 -14.24 17.90
C VAL A 105 7.46 -14.90 18.68
N GLY A 106 6.86 -14.19 19.64
CA GLY A 106 5.72 -14.66 20.42
C GLY A 106 4.36 -14.51 19.73
N GLY A 107 4.30 -13.93 18.53
CA GLY A 107 3.06 -13.70 17.78
C GLY A 107 2.34 -12.38 18.11
N GLU A 108 2.80 -11.64 19.12
CA GLU A 108 2.20 -10.35 19.47
C GLU A 108 2.62 -9.24 18.48
N PRO A 109 1.77 -8.23 18.20
CA PRO A 109 2.15 -7.06 17.41
C PRO A 109 3.45 -6.41 17.89
N ASN A 110 4.40 -6.19 16.97
CA ASN A 110 5.71 -5.62 17.26
C ASN A 110 5.70 -4.12 16.99
N VAL A 111 5.38 -3.33 18.02
CA VAL A 111 5.12 -1.89 17.89
C VAL A 111 6.15 -1.06 18.63
N ILE A 112 6.74 -0.08 17.94
CA ILE A 112 7.51 1.01 18.55
C ILE A 112 6.59 2.21 18.74
N TYR A 113 6.21 2.51 19.99
CA TYR A 113 5.43 3.71 20.33
C TYR A 113 6.32 4.95 20.37
N LEU A 114 6.58 5.47 19.18
CA LEU A 114 7.58 6.50 18.93
C LEU A 114 7.25 7.83 19.62
N GLU A 115 5.98 8.19 19.69
CA GLU A 115 5.55 9.45 20.33
C GLU A 115 5.80 9.41 21.83
N SER A 116 5.44 8.31 22.49
CA SER A 116 5.71 8.09 23.91
C SER A 116 7.21 8.09 24.20
N LEU A 117 7.99 7.36 23.40
CA LEU A 117 9.44 7.24 23.58
C LEU A 117 10.13 8.61 23.47
N LEU A 118 9.84 9.38 22.43
CA LEU A 118 10.47 10.68 22.20
C LEU A 118 10.00 11.71 23.24
N SER A 119 8.71 11.73 23.58
CA SER A 119 8.18 12.69 24.54
C SER A 119 8.75 12.45 25.95
N GLU A 120 8.92 11.18 26.35
CA GLU A 120 9.55 10.84 27.61
C GLU A 120 11.03 11.24 27.66
N GLU A 121 11.77 11.00 26.57
CA GLU A 121 13.21 11.28 26.50
C GLU A 121 13.51 12.79 26.47
N LEU A 122 12.75 13.54 25.66
CA LEU A 122 12.95 14.98 25.48
C LEU A 122 12.31 15.82 26.57
N LYS A 123 11.39 15.26 27.36
CA LYS A 123 10.55 15.98 28.33
C LYS A 123 9.77 17.13 27.67
N GLU A 124 9.44 16.97 26.40
CA GLU A 124 8.64 17.89 25.58
C GLU A 124 7.62 17.09 24.78
N GLU A 125 6.51 17.72 24.38
CA GLU A 125 5.52 17.09 23.51
C GLU A 125 6.07 16.98 22.09
N VAL A 126 6.15 15.76 21.57
CA VAL A 126 6.52 15.48 20.18
C VAL A 126 5.29 15.02 19.43
N LYS A 127 5.13 15.49 18.18
CA LYS A 127 4.01 15.07 17.35
C LYS A 127 4.46 14.05 16.31
N VAL A 128 3.98 12.81 16.44
CA VAL A 128 4.20 11.74 15.46
C VAL A 128 2.96 11.57 14.60
N ILE A 129 3.16 11.64 13.28
CA ILE A 129 2.14 11.41 12.26
C ILE A 129 2.39 10.03 11.63
N LEU A 130 1.35 9.22 11.62
CA LEU A 130 1.32 7.91 10.96
C LEU A 130 0.52 8.04 9.66
N PRO A 131 1.17 8.17 8.49
CA PRO A 131 0.47 8.48 7.24
C PRO A 131 -0.25 7.29 6.59
N ILE A 132 -0.24 6.10 7.22
CA ILE A 132 -0.80 4.86 6.66
C ILE A 132 -2.32 4.89 6.49
N THR A 133 -3.04 5.60 7.37
CA THR A 133 -4.51 5.66 7.33
C THR A 133 -5.00 7.03 7.74
N ASP A 134 -6.26 7.31 7.44
CA ASP A 134 -6.94 8.50 7.91
C ASP A 134 -6.89 8.56 9.45
N PRO A 135 -6.60 9.73 10.04
CA PRO A 135 -6.44 9.87 11.49
C PRO A 135 -7.71 9.55 12.30
N TYR A 136 -8.85 9.35 11.63
CA TYR A 136 -10.15 9.07 12.24
C TYR A 136 -10.64 7.63 12.00
N VAL A 137 -9.90 6.80 11.26
CA VAL A 137 -10.28 5.42 10.99
C VAL A 137 -9.65 4.51 12.04
N LEU A 138 -10.49 4.01 12.96
CA LEU A 138 -10.11 3.09 14.04
C LEU A 138 -9.95 1.63 13.59
N HIS A 139 -10.25 1.34 12.32
CA HIS A 139 -10.13 0.00 11.77
C HIS A 139 -8.69 -0.20 11.25
N HIS A 140 -8.06 -1.32 11.64
CA HIS A 140 -6.68 -1.73 11.29
C HIS A 140 -5.55 -1.15 12.14
N GLY A 141 -5.87 -0.60 13.32
CA GLY A 141 -4.88 -0.20 14.32
C GLY A 141 -4.03 1.03 13.95
N ALA A 142 -4.12 1.58 12.73
CA ALA A 142 -3.31 2.70 12.25
C ALA A 142 -1.79 2.49 12.40
N LEU A 143 -1.32 1.26 12.14
CA LEU A 143 0.06 0.84 12.35
C LEU A 143 0.74 0.50 11.03
N GLY A 144 1.73 1.32 10.65
CA GLY A 144 2.55 1.14 9.47
C GLY A 144 4.04 1.20 9.80
N SER A 145 4.89 0.96 8.79
CA SER A 145 6.35 0.89 8.97
C SER A 145 7.07 2.21 8.62
N LEU A 146 6.32 3.31 8.51
CA LEU A 146 6.83 4.67 8.28
C LEU A 146 6.08 5.67 9.15
N ALA A 147 6.81 6.61 9.74
CA ALA A 147 6.25 7.73 10.50
C ALA A 147 6.96 9.05 10.18
N CYS A 148 6.22 10.16 10.30
CA CYS A 148 6.74 11.51 10.22
C CYS A 148 6.72 12.14 11.62
N VAL A 149 7.85 12.68 12.07
CA VAL A 149 7.98 13.34 13.37
C VAL A 149 8.12 14.83 13.17
N HIS A 150 7.25 15.60 13.81
CA HIS A 150 7.38 17.06 13.92
C HIS A 150 8.03 17.40 15.25
N LEU A 151 9.14 18.11 15.19
CA LEU A 151 9.95 18.46 16.35
C LEU A 151 9.71 19.93 16.75
N PRO A 152 9.78 20.25 18.05
CA PRO A 152 9.89 21.63 18.49
C PRO A 152 11.15 22.30 17.93
N ASP A 153 11.10 23.61 17.65
CA ASP A 153 12.22 24.38 17.09
C ASP A 153 13.51 24.32 17.96
N SER A 154 13.36 24.03 19.25
CA SER A 154 14.46 23.86 20.21
C SER A 154 15.24 22.55 20.03
N ILE A 155 14.70 21.58 19.30
CA ILE A 155 15.23 20.22 19.19
C ILE A 155 15.97 20.03 17.87
N ASP A 156 17.24 19.64 17.99
CA ASP A 156 18.09 19.30 16.85
C ASP A 156 17.72 17.92 16.27
N ALA A 157 17.19 17.91 15.04
CA ALA A 157 16.82 16.72 14.30
C ALA A 157 17.99 15.70 14.18
N GLY A 158 19.24 16.15 14.07
CA GLY A 158 20.40 15.28 13.96
C GLY A 158 20.63 14.42 15.21
N LYS A 159 20.33 14.96 16.39
CA LYS A 159 20.38 14.20 17.66
C LYS A 159 19.28 13.15 17.71
N ILE A 160 18.07 13.50 17.28
CA ILE A 160 16.94 12.58 17.21
C ILE A 160 17.24 11.43 16.25
N ILE A 161 17.72 11.73 15.03
CA ILE A 161 18.11 10.71 14.05
C ILE A 161 19.15 9.75 14.64
N SER A 162 20.23 10.29 15.24
CA SER A 162 21.30 9.49 15.86
C SER A 162 20.80 8.60 17.01
N ARG A 163 19.76 9.04 17.70
CA ARG A 163 19.11 8.30 18.78
C ARG A 163 18.20 7.20 18.25
N LEU A 164 17.41 7.50 17.22
CA LEU A 164 16.48 6.56 16.58
C LEU A 164 17.21 5.40 15.91
N LEU A 165 18.33 5.68 15.25
CA LEU A 165 19.17 4.64 14.62
C LEU A 165 19.83 3.67 15.61
N LYS A 166 19.72 3.92 16.93
CA LYS A 166 20.16 2.99 17.99
C LYS A 166 19.02 2.14 18.55
N LEU A 167 17.78 2.37 18.11
CA LEU A 167 16.64 1.55 18.50
C LEU A 167 16.62 0.28 17.66
N ASP A 168 16.59 -0.86 18.34
CA ASP A 168 16.28 -2.13 17.68
C ASP A 168 14.91 -2.02 17.01
N GLY A 169 14.86 -2.34 15.71
CA GLY A 169 13.64 -2.25 14.90
C GLY A 169 13.49 -0.96 14.09
N ILE A 170 14.34 0.07 14.28
CA ILE A 170 14.44 1.21 13.35
C ILE A 170 15.60 0.99 12.38
N THR A 171 15.32 1.09 11.09
CA THR A 171 16.30 0.82 10.02
C THR A 171 16.78 2.08 9.32
N GLU A 172 15.89 3.07 9.17
CA GLU A 172 16.21 4.35 8.55
C GLU A 172 15.59 5.49 9.34
N ALA A 173 16.34 6.59 9.50
CA ALA A 173 15.85 7.85 9.99
C ALA A 173 16.53 8.98 9.21
N TYR A 174 15.74 9.90 8.67
CA TYR A 174 16.22 10.97 7.81
C TYR A 174 15.70 12.31 8.27
N ASP A 175 16.52 13.35 8.13
CA ASP A 175 16.00 14.71 8.14
C ASP A 175 15.08 14.95 6.92
N ARG A 176 14.24 15.99 7.00
CA ARG A 176 13.31 16.38 5.93
C ARG A 176 13.96 16.43 4.55
N ALA A 177 15.12 17.08 4.42
CA ALA A 177 15.78 17.27 3.13
C ALA A 177 16.30 15.95 2.53
N THR A 178 16.84 15.07 3.37
CA THR A 178 17.34 13.76 2.97
C THR A 178 16.18 12.84 2.62
N ALA A 179 15.11 12.84 3.40
CA ALA A 179 13.89 12.07 3.13
C ALA A 179 13.29 12.49 1.77
N ALA A 180 13.10 13.79 1.55
CA ALA A 180 12.56 14.33 0.30
C ALA A 180 13.37 13.86 -0.92
N ARG A 181 14.70 13.84 -0.82
CA ARG A 181 15.59 13.39 -1.92
C ARG A 181 15.62 11.87 -2.09
N LYS A 182 15.72 11.10 -1.00
CA LYS A 182 15.89 9.64 -1.06
C LYS A 182 14.59 8.89 -1.31
N LEU A 183 13.46 9.44 -0.86
CA LEU A 183 12.14 8.85 -0.98
C LEU A 183 11.29 9.58 -2.02
N GLU A 184 11.86 10.60 -2.69
CA GLU A 184 11.19 11.41 -3.72
C GLU A 184 9.89 12.07 -3.21
N LEU A 185 9.92 12.54 -1.96
CA LEU A 185 8.77 13.10 -1.25
C LEU A 185 8.73 14.64 -1.28
N PRO A 186 7.53 15.24 -1.29
CA PRO A 186 7.36 16.69 -1.15
C PRO A 186 7.76 17.15 0.26
N ALA A 187 8.88 17.90 0.36
CA ALA A 187 9.46 18.34 1.63
C ALA A 187 8.50 19.18 2.51
N ASP A 188 7.57 19.90 1.89
CA ASP A 188 6.56 20.74 2.55
C ASP A 188 5.40 19.93 3.18
N ARG A 189 5.31 18.63 2.90
CA ARG A 189 4.25 17.74 3.42
C ARG A 189 4.74 16.64 4.37
N ILE A 190 6.01 16.68 4.77
CA ILE A 190 6.62 15.71 5.69
C ILE A 190 7.17 16.39 6.95
N GLY A 191 7.36 15.58 7.99
CA GLY A 191 7.91 16.01 9.28
C GLY A 191 9.37 16.47 9.20
N ASP A 192 9.90 16.92 10.33
CA ASP A 192 11.32 17.26 10.49
C ASP A 192 12.22 16.02 10.38
N VAL A 193 11.69 14.88 10.84
CA VAL A 193 12.32 13.57 10.72
C VAL A 193 11.33 12.57 10.13
N VAL A 194 11.79 11.78 9.15
CA VAL A 194 11.06 10.61 8.62
C VAL A 194 11.74 9.35 9.12
N VAL A 195 10.96 8.41 9.64
CA VAL A 195 11.46 7.18 10.29
C VAL A 195 10.85 5.98 9.60
N LEU A 196 11.67 4.97 9.30
CA LEU A 196 11.25 3.68 8.76
C LEU A 196 11.73 2.54 9.66
N SER A 197 10.87 1.55 9.85
CA SER A 197 11.14 0.39 10.70
C SER A 197 11.62 -0.84 9.92
N GLY A 198 12.03 -1.86 10.67
CA GLY A 198 12.39 -3.18 10.17
C GLY A 198 11.21 -3.95 9.58
N ARG A 199 11.53 -5.09 8.96
CA ARG A 199 10.56 -5.94 8.23
C ARG A 199 9.34 -6.32 9.07
N ASP A 200 9.56 -6.61 10.34
CA ASP A 200 8.61 -7.19 11.28
C ASP A 200 8.13 -6.20 12.34
N VAL A 201 8.39 -4.89 12.16
CA VAL A 201 8.10 -3.84 13.15
C VAL A 201 7.21 -2.77 12.54
N VAL A 202 6.24 -2.28 13.29
CA VAL A 202 5.44 -1.09 12.98
C VAL A 202 5.73 0.05 13.96
N ILE A 203 5.44 1.27 13.52
CA ILE A 203 5.59 2.49 14.30
C ILE A 203 4.20 2.97 14.72
N GLY A 204 4.03 3.17 16.02
CA GLY A 204 2.84 3.73 16.65
C GLY A 204 3.11 5.10 17.26
N ARG A 205 2.03 5.77 17.72
CA ARG A 205 2.10 7.00 18.51
C ARG A 205 2.32 6.66 19.99
N THR A 206 1.23 6.53 20.74
CA THR A 206 1.21 6.15 22.16
C THR A 206 0.41 4.85 22.33
N PRO A 207 0.65 4.04 23.38
CA PRO A 207 -0.11 2.81 23.60
C PRO A 207 -1.63 3.01 23.57
N ASP A 208 -2.12 4.05 24.24
CA ASP A 208 -3.57 4.34 24.35
C ASP A 208 -4.19 4.89 23.07
N TYR A 209 -3.38 5.29 22.08
CA TYR A 209 -3.89 5.74 20.77
C TYR A 209 -4.40 4.58 19.91
N HIS A 210 -3.86 3.38 20.12
CA HIS A 210 -4.08 2.24 19.25
C HIS A 210 -5.05 1.23 19.89
N ASP A 211 -6.14 0.91 19.20
CA ASP A 211 -6.97 -0.24 19.53
C ASP A 211 -6.41 -1.49 18.84
N LEU A 212 -5.74 -2.34 19.62
CA LEU A 212 -5.10 -3.56 19.13
C LEU A 212 -6.02 -4.78 19.12
N ALA A 213 -7.28 -4.66 19.59
CA ALA A 213 -8.16 -5.81 19.77
C ALA A 213 -8.40 -6.58 18.45
N ALA A 214 -8.51 -5.85 17.33
CA ALA A 214 -8.78 -6.42 16.02
C ALA A 214 -7.58 -7.08 15.33
N ILE A 215 -6.35 -6.86 15.83
CA ILE A 215 -5.10 -7.31 15.19
C ILE A 215 -4.25 -8.21 16.10
N ARG A 216 -4.83 -8.65 17.22
CA ARG A 216 -4.13 -9.43 18.24
C ARG A 216 -3.63 -10.78 17.72
N ASP A 217 -4.37 -11.39 16.80
CA ASP A 217 -4.09 -12.74 16.32
C ASP A 217 -3.20 -12.79 15.05
N GLY A 218 -2.72 -11.64 14.55
CA GLY A 218 -2.03 -11.61 13.26
C GLY A 218 -1.85 -10.23 12.64
N LEU A 219 -0.99 -9.37 13.18
CA LEU A 219 -0.71 -8.10 12.50
C LEU A 219 0.15 -8.33 11.26
N ARG A 220 -0.38 -7.96 10.10
CA ARG A 220 0.36 -7.78 8.86
C ARG A 220 0.17 -6.35 8.40
N SER A 221 1.23 -5.71 7.92
CA SER A 221 1.19 -4.32 7.46
C SER A 221 2.33 -4.01 6.50
N HIS A 222 2.40 -2.75 6.09
CA HIS A 222 3.30 -2.24 5.06
C HIS A 222 3.81 -0.83 5.40
N GLY A 223 4.38 -0.14 4.40
CA GLY A 223 4.83 1.26 4.47
C GLY A 223 6.34 1.44 4.60
N GLY A 224 7.10 0.38 4.81
CA GLY A 224 8.56 0.43 4.95
C GLY A 224 9.29 -0.09 3.71
N ARG A 225 10.63 -0.09 3.75
CA ARG A 225 11.49 -0.63 2.67
C ARG A 225 11.24 -2.10 2.35
N TYR A 226 10.83 -2.87 3.36
CA TYR A 226 10.64 -4.31 3.22
C TYR A 226 9.35 -4.67 2.47
N GLU A 227 8.54 -3.68 2.14
CA GLU A 227 7.35 -3.79 1.29
C GLU A 227 7.51 -3.00 -0.03
N GLU A 228 8.72 -2.55 -0.37
CA GLU A 228 8.98 -1.77 -1.60
C GLU A 228 9.05 -2.66 -2.85
N MET A 229 9.49 -3.91 -2.70
CA MET A 229 9.60 -4.87 -3.81
C MET A 229 8.23 -5.43 -4.17
N VAL A 230 7.80 -5.17 -5.41
CA VAL A 230 6.50 -5.59 -5.95
C VAL A 230 6.65 -6.30 -7.30
N PRO A 231 5.70 -7.17 -7.69
CA PRO A 231 5.72 -7.78 -9.00
C PRO A 231 5.56 -6.75 -10.11
N PHE A 232 6.15 -7.02 -11.28
CA PHE A 232 5.98 -6.25 -12.50
C PHE A 232 5.75 -7.23 -13.65
N LEU A 233 4.49 -7.45 -14.00
CA LEU A 233 4.05 -8.47 -14.94
C LEU A 233 3.43 -7.82 -16.17
N LEU A 234 3.75 -8.35 -17.34
CA LEU A 234 3.19 -7.95 -18.62
C LEU A 234 2.68 -9.20 -19.34
N SER A 235 1.50 -9.12 -19.94
CA SER A 235 0.94 -10.23 -20.73
C SER A 235 1.70 -10.47 -22.03
N GLU A 236 2.40 -9.45 -22.51
CA GLU A 236 3.16 -9.48 -23.76
C GLU A 236 4.66 -9.40 -23.53
N LYS A 237 5.43 -9.90 -24.51
CA LYS A 237 6.88 -9.76 -24.51
C LYS A 237 7.27 -8.30 -24.64
N ILE A 238 8.34 -7.90 -23.96
CA ILE A 238 8.92 -6.56 -24.13
C ILE A 238 9.82 -6.49 -25.36
N ASN A 239 9.86 -5.33 -26.00
CA ASN A 239 10.72 -5.07 -27.14
C ASN A 239 12.21 -4.88 -26.73
N VAL A 240 13.10 -4.82 -27.72
CA VAL A 240 14.56 -4.73 -27.49
C VAL A 240 14.98 -3.43 -26.80
N GLU A 241 14.27 -2.33 -27.03
CA GLU A 241 14.58 -1.05 -26.40
C GLU A 241 14.26 -1.11 -24.90
N TYR A 242 13.08 -1.62 -24.54
CA TYR A 242 12.62 -1.70 -23.16
C TYR A 242 13.31 -2.78 -22.35
N SER A 243 13.76 -3.87 -22.97
CA SER A 243 14.56 -4.89 -22.27
C SER A 243 15.88 -4.35 -21.69
N ARG A 244 16.36 -3.19 -22.17
CA ARG A 244 17.55 -2.50 -21.63
C ARG A 244 17.23 -1.53 -20.47
N ARG A 245 15.95 -1.27 -20.20
CA ARG A 245 15.45 -0.32 -19.19
C ARG A 245 15.00 -0.99 -17.88
N THR A 246 15.25 -2.29 -17.70
CA THR A 246 14.72 -3.10 -16.58
C THR A 246 15.58 -3.07 -15.31
N GLY A 247 16.62 -2.22 -15.25
CA GLY A 247 17.59 -2.22 -14.14
C GLY A 247 17.07 -1.66 -12.81
N ASP A 248 16.09 -0.76 -12.86
CA ASP A 248 15.49 -0.10 -11.68
C ASP A 248 14.03 0.25 -11.98
N LEU A 249 13.20 -0.78 -12.16
CA LEU A 249 11.78 -0.59 -12.46
C LEU A 249 11.03 -0.13 -11.22
N ARG A 250 10.17 0.87 -11.41
CA ARG A 250 9.23 1.35 -10.40
C ARG A 250 7.83 0.88 -10.78
N ASN A 251 6.98 0.63 -9.79
CA ASN A 251 5.60 0.22 -10.05
C ASN A 251 4.83 1.21 -10.93
N PHE A 252 5.13 2.51 -10.81
CA PHE A 252 4.55 3.56 -11.65
C PHE A 252 5.05 3.55 -13.11
N ASP A 253 6.06 2.74 -13.46
CA ASP A 253 6.48 2.52 -14.85
C ASP A 253 5.56 1.52 -15.58
N ILE A 254 4.61 0.87 -14.89
CA ILE A 254 3.79 -0.20 -15.47
C ILE A 254 3.06 0.26 -16.72
N PHE A 255 2.48 1.47 -16.73
CA PHE A 255 1.78 1.98 -17.91
C PHE A 255 2.70 2.22 -19.10
N GLU A 256 3.87 2.80 -18.86
CA GLU A 256 4.88 3.04 -19.89
C GLU A 256 5.31 1.73 -20.55
N PHE A 257 5.55 0.68 -19.76
CA PHE A 257 5.92 -0.63 -20.29
C PHE A 257 4.75 -1.35 -20.98
N THR A 258 3.54 -1.31 -20.43
CA THR A 258 2.37 -1.98 -21.02
C THR A 258 1.95 -1.34 -22.34
N THR A 259 2.06 -0.01 -22.47
CA THR A 259 1.56 0.71 -23.66
C THR A 259 2.64 0.90 -24.74
N ASN A 260 3.89 1.14 -24.34
CA ASN A 260 4.97 1.49 -25.27
C ASN A 260 6.08 0.42 -25.32
N GLY A 261 6.15 -0.46 -24.31
CA GLY A 261 7.26 -1.39 -24.13
C GLY A 261 7.03 -2.79 -24.70
N ILE A 262 5.81 -3.12 -25.10
CA ILE A 262 5.46 -4.44 -25.63
C ILE A 262 5.91 -4.62 -27.08
N GLN A 263 6.08 -5.88 -27.48
CA GLN A 263 6.33 -6.29 -28.86
C GLN A 263 4.99 -6.49 -29.57
N THR A 264 4.59 -5.51 -30.39
CA THR A 264 3.44 -5.61 -31.30
C THR A 264 3.76 -6.40 -32.56
#